data_AF-A0A6J6M140-F1
#
_entry.id   AF-A0A6J6M140-F1
#
_cell.length_a   1.000
_cell.length_b   1.000
_cell.length_c   1.000
_cell.angle_alpha   90.00
_cell.angle_beta   90.00
_cell.angle_gamma   90.00
#
_symmetry.space_group_name_H-M   'P 1'
#
loop_
_entity.id
_entity.type
_entity.pdbx_description
1 polymer ?
#
loop_
_entity_poly.entity_id
_entity_poly.type
_entity_poly.pdbx_seq_one_letter_code
_entity_poly.pdbx_strand_id
1 'polypeptide(L)'
;MGCGALHILWEDLAEVRTVAVTEELQGTGIGNQIMEAITARAKNIGVKRIFCLTFETQFFGRHGFEIIDGTPVEPDVYAELLRSYDAGIAEFLDLESVKPNTLGNTRMLKKL
;
A
#
# COMPACT_ATOMS: atom_id res chain seq x y z
N MET A 1 -18.03 3.66 -12.49
CA MET A 1 -16.64 3.96 -12.87
C MET A 1 -15.80 3.83 -11.61
N GLY A 2 -14.52 3.50 -11.74
CA GLY A 2 -13.61 3.38 -10.59
C GLY A 2 -12.16 3.45 -11.02
N CYS A 3 -11.26 3.72 -10.08
CA CYS A 3 -9.83 3.82 -10.32
C CYS A 3 -9.03 3.27 -9.13
N GLY A 4 -7.76 3.01 -9.36
CA GLY A 4 -6.79 2.61 -8.34
C GLY A 4 -5.37 2.71 -8.91
N ALA A 5 -4.39 2.88 -8.02
CA ALA A 5 -3.00 3.04 -8.39
C ALA A 5 -2.09 2.12 -7.55
N LEU A 6 -0.95 1.76 -8.13
CA LEU A 6 0.14 1.07 -7.46
C LEU A 6 1.40 1.92 -7.60
N HIS A 7 2.01 2.27 -6.47
CA HIS A 7 3.24 3.06 -6.42
C HIS A 7 4.37 2.18 -5.89
N ILE A 8 5.42 1.98 -6.69
CA ILE A 8 6.58 1.18 -6.28
C ILE A 8 7.45 2.03 -5.36
N LEU A 9 7.73 1.51 -4.16
CA LEU A 9 8.60 2.17 -3.19
C LEU A 9 10.00 1.57 -3.21
N TRP A 10 10.08 0.24 -3.36
CA TRP A 10 11.33 -0.51 -3.36
C TRP A 10 11.26 -1.74 -4.26
N GLU A 11 12.36 -2.46 -4.42
CA GLU A 11 12.44 -3.69 -5.22
C GLU A 11 11.40 -4.74 -4.81
N ASP A 12 11.07 -4.82 -3.51
CA ASP A 12 10.14 -5.81 -2.96
C ASP A 12 8.84 -5.22 -2.41
N LEU A 13 8.66 -3.88 -2.45
CA LEU A 13 7.56 -3.19 -1.76
C LEU A 13 6.85 -2.16 -2.66
N ALA A 14 5.52 -2.17 -2.61
CA ALA A 14 4.70 -1.14 -3.25
C ALA A 14 3.48 -0.74 -2.41
N GLU A 15 2.97 0.47 -2.66
CA GLU A 15 1.81 1.05 -2.00
C GLU A 15 0.60 1.05 -2.92
N VAL A 16 -0.53 0.52 -2.45
CA VAL A 16 -1.83 0.67 -3.11
C VAL A 16 -2.40 2.04 -2.74
N ARG A 17 -2.70 2.86 -3.75
CA ARG A 17 -3.14 4.25 -3.58
C ARG A 17 -4.40 4.55 -4.37
N THR A 18 -5.15 5.53 -3.90
CA THR A 18 -6.21 6.19 -4.67
C THR A 18 -7.25 5.21 -5.23
N VAL A 19 -7.61 4.18 -4.45
CA VAL A 19 -8.69 3.26 -4.82
C VAL A 19 -10.02 3.95 -4.55
N ALA A 20 -10.81 4.17 -5.60
CA ALA A 20 -12.10 4.84 -5.50
C ALA A 20 -13.10 4.25 -6.50
N VAL A 21 -14.36 4.18 -6.10
CA VAL A 21 -15.48 3.78 -6.95
C VAL A 21 -16.57 4.84 -6.81
N THR A 22 -17.11 5.28 -7.95
CA THR A 22 -18.27 6.15 -8.04
C THR A 22 -19.41 5.63 -7.15
N GLU A 23 -20.01 6.50 -6.33
CA GLU A 23 -20.90 6.13 -5.22
C GLU A 23 -22.06 5.22 -5.67
N GLU A 24 -22.68 5.53 -6.80
CA GLU A 24 -23.81 4.78 -7.38
C GLU A 24 -23.46 3.36 -7.81
N LEU A 25 -22.16 3.01 -7.84
CA LEU A 25 -21.66 1.72 -8.28
C LEU A 25 -20.86 1.00 -7.19
N GLN A 26 -20.87 1.50 -5.95
CA GLN A 26 -20.31 0.77 -4.82
C GLN A 26 -21.09 -0.53 -4.57
N GLY A 27 -20.42 -1.55 -4.02
CA GLY A 27 -21.03 -2.88 -3.80
C GLY A 27 -21.23 -3.74 -5.05
N THR A 28 -20.96 -3.22 -6.26
CA THR A 28 -21.13 -3.96 -7.53
C THR A 28 -19.94 -4.83 -7.92
N GLY A 29 -18.88 -4.86 -7.11
CA GLY A 29 -17.66 -5.64 -7.37
C GLY A 29 -16.56 -4.90 -8.15
N ILE A 30 -16.76 -3.65 -8.56
CA ILE A 30 -15.72 -2.84 -9.25
C ILE A 30 -14.45 -2.72 -8.40
N GLY A 31 -14.58 -2.48 -7.09
CA GLY A 31 -13.43 -2.41 -6.17
C GLY A 31 -12.60 -3.69 -6.18
N ASN A 32 -13.26 -4.86 -6.23
CA ASN A 32 -12.58 -6.15 -6.29
C ASN A 32 -11.77 -6.28 -7.58
N GLN A 33 -12.36 -5.92 -8.73
CA GLN A 33 -11.67 -5.96 -10.02
C GLN A 33 -10.45 -5.03 -10.05
N ILE A 34 -10.54 -3.84 -9.45
CA ILE A 34 -9.41 -2.91 -9.30
C ILE A 34 -8.30 -3.55 -8.47
N MET A 35 -8.65 -4.17 -7.34
CA MET A 35 -7.67 -4.83 -6.46
C MET A 35 -7.02 -6.06 -7.07
N GLU A 36 -7.76 -6.85 -7.85
CA GLU A 36 -7.23 -7.97 -8.62
C GLU A 36 -6.21 -7.48 -9.65
N ALA A 37 -6.55 -6.43 -10.41
CA ALA A 37 -5.65 -5.85 -11.40
C ALA A 37 -4.37 -5.27 -10.77
N ILE A 38 -4.50 -4.58 -9.63
CA ILE A 38 -3.36 -4.04 -8.87
C ILE A 38 -2.49 -5.17 -8.33
N THR A 39 -3.09 -6.21 -7.75
CA THR A 39 -2.35 -7.37 -7.22
C THR A 39 -1.60 -8.10 -8.33
N ALA A 40 -2.23 -8.32 -9.47
CA ALA A 40 -1.59 -8.94 -10.63
C ALA A 40 -0.43 -8.09 -11.15
N ARG A 41 -0.60 -6.76 -11.25
CA ARG A 41 0.47 -5.84 -11.64
C ARG A 41 1.65 -5.88 -10.67
N ALA A 42 1.38 -5.89 -9.36
CA ALA A 42 2.42 -5.97 -8.34
C ALA A 42 3.25 -7.27 -8.49
N LYS A 43 2.57 -8.42 -8.65
CA LYS A 43 3.24 -9.70 -8.91
C LYS A 43 4.09 -9.69 -10.18
N ASN A 44 3.57 -9.10 -11.27
CA ASN A 44 4.29 -9.02 -12.53
C ASN A 44 5.55 -8.14 -12.46
N ILE A 45 5.55 -7.11 -11.62
CA ILE A 45 6.71 -6.24 -11.38
C ILE A 45 7.75 -6.93 -10.47
N GLY A 46 7.33 -7.94 -9.70
CA GLY A 46 8.22 -8.74 -8.85
C GLY A 46 8.30 -8.29 -7.40
N VAL A 47 7.45 -7.35 -6.97
CA VAL A 47 7.38 -6.97 -5.55
C VAL A 47 6.82 -8.13 -4.72
N LYS A 48 7.28 -8.27 -3.48
CA LYS A 48 6.92 -9.38 -2.58
C LYS A 48 5.82 -9.01 -1.60
N ARG A 49 5.62 -7.72 -1.36
CA ARG A 49 4.63 -7.19 -0.43
C ARG A 49 4.03 -5.88 -0.95
N ILE A 50 2.76 -5.66 -0.62
CA ILE A 50 2.06 -4.41 -0.87
C ILE A 50 1.34 -3.93 0.38
N PHE A 51 1.31 -2.62 0.61
CA PHE A 51 0.61 -2.05 1.77
C PHE A 51 -0.36 -0.94 1.34
N CYS A 52 -1.24 -0.54 2.25
CA CYS A 52 -2.10 0.63 2.10
C CYS A 52 -2.35 1.33 3.44
N LEU A 53 -2.83 2.56 3.35
CA LEU A 53 -3.37 3.37 4.43
C LEU A 53 -4.86 3.58 4.15
N THR A 54 -5.75 3.00 4.96
CA THR A 54 -7.17 2.88 4.62
C THR A 54 -8.10 2.96 5.82
N PHE A 55 -9.31 3.49 5.62
CA PHE A 55 -10.43 3.32 6.55
C PHE A 55 -11.25 2.05 6.25
N GLU A 56 -11.16 1.55 5.01
CA GLU A 56 -11.92 0.41 4.50
C GLU A 56 -11.27 -0.94 4.85
N THR A 57 -10.96 -1.16 6.12
CA THR A 57 -10.18 -2.31 6.59
C THR A 57 -10.81 -3.65 6.21
N GLN A 58 -12.13 -3.76 6.26
CA GLN A 58 -12.84 -4.98 5.86
C GLN A 58 -12.71 -5.27 4.37
N PHE A 59 -12.73 -4.23 3.52
CA PHE A 59 -12.54 -4.39 2.08
C PHE A 59 -11.14 -4.93 1.76
N PHE A 60 -10.10 -4.29 2.31
CA PHE A 60 -8.73 -4.74 2.11
C PHE A 60 -8.45 -6.10 2.78
N GLY A 61 -9.06 -6.38 3.94
CA GLY A 61 -8.99 -7.67 4.62
C GLY A 61 -9.50 -8.83 3.76
N ARG A 62 -10.61 -8.64 3.03
CA ARG A 62 -11.10 -9.63 2.05
C ARG A 62 -10.11 -9.91 0.90
N HIS A 63 -9.20 -8.97 0.63
CA HIS A 63 -8.12 -9.14 -0.34
C HIS A 63 -6.84 -9.69 0.26
N GLY A 64 -6.83 -10.10 1.53
CA GLY A 64 -5.67 -10.70 2.21
C GLY A 64 -4.68 -9.69 2.77
N PHE A 65 -5.13 -8.45 3.01
CA PHE A 65 -4.36 -7.50 3.80
C PHE A 65 -4.59 -7.74 5.29
N GLU A 66 -3.53 -7.63 6.07
CA GLU A 66 -3.54 -7.73 7.53
C GLU A 66 -3.15 -6.38 8.13
N ILE A 67 -3.74 -6.03 9.28
CA ILE A 67 -3.36 -4.81 10.01
C ILE A 67 -1.93 -4.99 10.51
N ILE A 68 -1.11 -3.96 10.34
CA ILE A 68 0.24 -3.92 10.90
C ILE A 68 0.40 -2.67 11.76
N ASP A 69 1.16 -2.80 12.83
CA ASP A 69 1.61 -1.65 13.60
C ASP A 69 2.75 -0.95 12.85
N GLY A 70 2.78 0.37 12.94
CA GLY A 70 3.84 1.17 12.35
C GLY A 70 4.35 2.22 13.35
N THR A 71 5.60 2.63 13.18
CA THR A 71 6.17 3.78 13.88
C THR A 71 6.40 4.87 12.83
N PRO A 72 5.36 5.65 12.48
CA PRO A 72 5.48 6.66 11.43
C PRO A 72 6.55 7.67 11.83
N VAL A 73 7.41 8.04 10.89
CA VAL A 73 8.39 9.11 11.05
C VAL A 73 7.87 10.39 10.42
N GLU A 74 8.51 11.52 10.74
CA GLU A 74 8.19 12.80 10.13
C GLU A 74 8.40 12.78 8.60
N PRO A 75 7.63 13.56 7.81
CA PRO A 75 7.73 13.56 6.35
C PRO A 75 9.14 13.83 5.81
N ASP A 76 9.89 14.75 6.44
CA ASP A 76 11.26 15.07 6.03
C ASP A 76 12.21 13.89 6.31
N VAL A 77 12.03 13.19 7.44
CA VAL A 77 12.79 11.97 7.75
C VAL A 77 12.47 10.88 6.74
N TYR A 78 11.19 10.68 6.42
CA TYR A 78 10.78 9.71 5.41
C TYR A 78 11.37 10.02 4.02
N ALA A 79 11.45 11.31 3.64
CA ALA A 79 12.08 11.73 2.39
C ALA A 79 13.59 11.43 2.38
N GLU A 80 14.28 11.61 3.50
CA GLU A 80 15.70 11.25 3.64
C GLU A 80 15.92 9.74 3.57
N LEU A 81 15.03 8.93 4.18
CA LEU A 81 15.07 7.48 4.06
C LEU A 81 14.92 7.01 2.61
N LEU A 82 14.05 7.67 1.84
CA LEU A 82 13.91 7.41 0.40
C LEU A 82 15.13 7.87 -0.41
N ARG A 83 15.95 8.81 0.07
CA ARG A 83 17.14 9.32 -0.64
C ARG A 83 18.39 8.51 -0.33
N SER A 84 18.45 7.86 0.83
CA SER A 84 19.60 7.07 1.29
C SER A 84 19.63 5.69 0.61
N TYR A 85 19.62 5.69 -0.72
CA TYR A 85 19.63 4.53 -1.62
C TYR A 85 20.94 3.73 -1.51
N ASP A 86 21.14 3.02 -0.41
CA ASP A 86 22.15 1.98 -0.33
C ASP A 86 21.51 0.66 0.06
N ALA A 87 21.99 -0.44 -0.53
CA ALA A 87 21.45 -1.78 -0.33
C ALA A 87 21.45 -2.19 1.15
N GLY A 88 22.39 -1.64 1.93
CA GLY A 88 22.45 -1.83 3.37
C GLY A 88 21.26 -1.24 4.13
N ILE A 89 20.63 -0.16 3.67
CA ILE A 89 19.48 0.47 4.36
C ILE A 89 18.18 -0.28 4.05
N ALA A 90 18.06 -0.84 2.84
CA ALA A 90 16.91 -1.64 2.43
C ALA A 90 16.66 -2.87 3.32
N GLU A 91 17.74 -3.51 3.82
CA GLU A 91 17.62 -4.66 4.72
C GLU A 91 17.05 -4.28 6.10
N PHE A 92 17.14 -3.01 6.50
CA PHE A 92 16.70 -2.55 7.83
C PHE A 92 15.43 -1.68 7.81
N LEU A 93 14.96 -1.27 6.64
CA LEU A 93 13.82 -0.36 6.55
C LEU A 93 12.52 -1.06 6.14
N ASP A 94 11.67 -1.27 7.14
CA ASP A 94 10.24 -1.52 6.92
C ASP A 94 9.55 -0.20 6.52
N LEU A 95 9.75 0.20 5.26
CA LEU A 95 9.20 1.42 4.67
C LEU A 95 7.68 1.50 4.81
N GLU A 96 7.00 0.36 4.78
CA GLU A 96 5.57 0.32 5.04
C GLU A 96 5.25 0.76 6.46
N SER A 97 6.09 0.51 7.46
CA SER A 97 5.80 0.78 8.88
C SER A 97 6.09 2.23 9.25
N VAL A 98 7.03 2.87 8.57
CA VAL A 98 7.50 4.23 8.88
C VAL A 98 6.84 5.34 8.06
N LYS A 99 6.13 5.03 6.98
CA LYS A 99 5.48 6.06 6.15
C LYS A 99 4.53 6.93 6.99
N PRO A 100 4.55 8.27 6.90
CA PRO A 100 3.60 9.12 7.60
C PRO A 100 2.14 8.71 7.33
N ASN A 101 1.32 8.69 8.39
CA ASN A 101 -0.12 8.45 8.29
C ASN A 101 -0.89 9.74 8.54
N THR A 102 -1.12 10.49 7.47
CA THR A 102 -1.66 11.86 7.54
C THR A 102 -3.14 11.92 7.93
N LEU A 103 -3.90 10.83 7.71
CA LEU A 103 -5.34 10.78 7.98
C LEU A 103 -5.68 9.99 9.25
N GLY A 104 -4.67 9.44 9.95
CA GLY A 104 -4.89 8.63 11.14
C GLY A 104 -5.68 7.34 10.87
N ASN A 105 -5.62 6.82 9.65
CA ASN A 105 -6.35 5.62 9.25
C ASN A 105 -5.53 4.34 9.52
N THR A 106 -5.98 3.18 9.06
CA THR A 106 -5.32 1.92 9.37
C THR A 106 -4.26 1.57 8.33
N ARG A 107 -3.08 1.19 8.81
CA ARG A 107 -2.03 0.60 7.98
C ARG A 107 -2.28 -0.89 7.84
N MET A 108 -2.27 -1.38 6.59
CA MET A 108 -2.43 -2.80 6.31
C MET A 108 -1.40 -3.27 5.27
N LEU A 109 -0.95 -4.52 5.41
CA LEU A 109 0.07 -5.14 4.57
C LEU A 109 -0.45 -6.47 4.01
N LYS A 110 -0.10 -6.78 2.77
CA LYS A 110 -0.32 -8.07 2.12
C LYS A 110 0.99 -8.59 1.54
N LYS A 111 1.31 -9.85 1.85
CA LYS A 111 2.37 -10.62 1.17
C LYS A 111 1.81 -11.24 -0.11
N LEU A 112 2.57 -11.21 -1.20
CA LEU A 112 2.12 -11.60 -2.55
C LEU A 112 2.47 -13.03 -2.96
#